data_AF-A0A447N5E9-F1
#
_entry.id   AF-A0A447N5E9-F1
#
_cell.length_a   1.000
_cell.length_b   1.000
_cell.length_c   1.000
_cell.angle_alpha   90.00
_cell.angle_beta   90.00
_cell.angle_gamma   90.00
#
_symmetry.space_group_name_H-M   'P 1'
#
loop_
_entity.id
_entity.type
_entity.pdbx_description
1 polymer ?
#
loop_
_entity_poly.entity_id
_entity_poly.type
_entity_poly.pdbx_seq_one_letter_code
_entity_poly.pdbx_strand_id
1 'polypeptide(L)'
;MSDNNLRLQVILNAVDKLTRPFRSAQASSKELAAAIQQSRARLKELDAQAGRIDGFRKASAQLAVTGNSLKAAREETAKLATQFSATNRPTAAQARLLEQAKNRVTELQSKYNGLRQSVQRQRLALNEAGLGHEKTQ
;
A
#
# COMPACT_ATOMS: atom_id res chain seq x y z
N MET A 1 10.30 -74.42 -13.23
CA MET A 1 10.76 -73.01 -13.17
C MET A 1 9.62 -72.01 -12.91
N SER A 2 8.49 -72.44 -12.33
CA SER A 2 7.27 -71.62 -12.26
C SER A 2 6.92 -71.13 -10.84
N ASP A 3 7.24 -71.90 -9.79
CA ASP A 3 6.97 -71.54 -8.39
C ASP A 3 7.80 -70.36 -7.87
N ASN A 4 9.05 -70.22 -8.33
CA ASN A 4 9.92 -69.15 -7.87
C ASN A 4 9.45 -67.77 -8.37
N ASN A 5 8.87 -67.73 -9.58
CA ASN A 5 8.33 -66.50 -10.18
C ASN A 5 7.03 -66.05 -9.49
N LEU A 6 6.17 -67.00 -9.10
CA LEU A 6 4.94 -66.74 -8.35
C LEU A 6 5.23 -66.21 -6.94
N ARG A 7 6.19 -66.80 -6.22
CA ARG A 7 6.56 -66.33 -4.86
C ARG A 7 7.21 -64.95 -4.87
N LEU A 8 8.07 -64.67 -5.85
CA LEU A 8 8.64 -63.32 -6.02
C LEU A 8 7.56 -62.29 -6.36
N GLN A 9 6.60 -62.61 -7.24
CA GLN A 9 5.47 -61.72 -7.54
C GLN A 9 4.58 -61.43 -6.33
N VAL A 10 4.31 -62.41 -5.47
CA VAL A 10 3.48 -62.20 -4.28
C VAL A 10 4.20 -61.34 -3.24
N ILE A 11 5.50 -61.51 -3.05
CA ILE A 11 6.31 -60.67 -2.14
C ILE A 11 6.37 -59.23 -2.67
N LEU A 12 6.60 -59.04 -3.97
CA LEU A 12 6.57 -57.72 -4.62
C LEU A 12 5.20 -57.03 -4.50
N ASN A 13 4.11 -57.77 -4.73
CA ASN A 13 2.75 -57.25 -4.61
C ASN A 13 2.37 -56.93 -3.15
N ALA A 14 2.88 -57.69 -2.18
CA ALA A 14 2.66 -57.41 -0.76
C ALA A 14 3.41 -56.14 -0.31
N VAL A 15 4.65 -55.95 -0.76
CA VAL A 15 5.44 -54.74 -0.50
C VAL A 15 4.80 -53.51 -1.14
N ASP A 16 4.26 -53.62 -2.36
CA ASP A 16 3.55 -52.52 -3.02
C ASP A 16 2.23 -52.18 -2.29
N LYS A 17 1.45 -53.18 -1.85
CA LYS A 17 0.24 -52.95 -1.03
C LYS A 17 0.53 -52.27 0.31
N LEU A 18 1.65 -52.61 0.96
CA LEU A 18 2.04 -52.00 2.23
C LEU A 18 2.61 -50.59 2.08
N THR A 19 3.30 -50.30 0.98
CA THR A 19 3.96 -48.99 0.77
C THR A 19 3.06 -47.95 0.08
N ARG A 20 2.03 -48.36 -0.65
CA ARG A 20 1.03 -47.48 -1.26
C ARG A 20 0.39 -46.46 -0.31
N PRO A 21 -0.18 -46.83 0.85
CA PRO A 21 -0.79 -45.85 1.76
C PRO A 21 0.23 -44.87 2.35
N PHE A 22 1.47 -45.29 2.54
CA PHE A 22 2.56 -44.42 2.99
C PHE A 22 2.98 -43.42 1.90
N ARG A 23 3.11 -43.87 0.65
CA ARG A 23 3.41 -43.00 -0.50
C ARG A 23 2.28 -41.99 -0.74
N SER A 24 1.01 -42.41 -0.64
CA SER A 24 -0.12 -41.49 -0.77
C SER A 24 -0.15 -40.48 0.37
N ALA A 25 0.06 -40.90 1.62
CA ALA A 25 0.13 -39.98 2.76
C ALA A 25 1.32 -38.99 2.66
N GLN A 26 2.46 -39.44 2.12
CA GLN A 26 3.61 -38.58 1.85
C GLN A 26 3.30 -37.56 0.73
N ALA A 27 2.60 -37.98 -0.33
CA ALA A 27 2.16 -37.08 -1.39
C ALA A 27 1.16 -36.04 -0.86
N SER A 28 0.14 -36.46 -0.10
CA SER A 28 -0.82 -35.55 0.53
C SER A 28 -0.16 -34.59 1.53
N SER A 29 0.82 -35.05 2.31
CA SER A 29 1.59 -34.18 3.20
C SER A 29 2.39 -33.13 2.43
N LYS A 30 2.98 -33.49 1.27
CA LYS A 30 3.70 -32.55 0.40
C LYS A 30 2.75 -31.53 -0.24
N GLU A 31 1.59 -31.98 -0.72
CA GLU A 31 0.55 -31.11 -1.26
C GLU A 31 0.04 -30.11 -0.22
N LEU A 32 -0.22 -30.58 1.00
CA LEU A 32 -0.61 -29.72 2.11
C LEU A 32 0.48 -28.70 2.45
N ALA A 33 1.75 -29.14 2.53
CA ALA A 33 2.86 -28.23 2.77
C ALA A 33 2.96 -27.15 1.67
N ALA A 34 2.79 -27.53 0.41
CA ALA A 34 2.76 -26.59 -0.71
C ALA A 34 1.58 -25.60 -0.62
N ALA A 35 0.38 -26.08 -0.27
CA ALA A 35 -0.80 -25.23 -0.09
C ALA A 35 -0.63 -24.25 1.09
N ILE A 36 0.00 -24.67 2.18
CA ILE A 36 0.33 -23.80 3.32
C ILE A 36 1.34 -22.74 2.90
N GLN A 37 2.39 -23.11 2.16
CA GLN A 37 3.37 -22.13 1.66
C GLN A 37 2.72 -21.12 0.72
N GLN A 38 1.85 -21.56 -0.19
CA GLN A 38 1.09 -20.67 -1.06
C GLN A 38 0.18 -19.73 -0.26
N SER A 39 -0.49 -20.24 0.78
CA SER A 39 -1.34 -19.42 1.66
C SER A 39 -0.53 -18.36 2.40
N ARG A 40 0.66 -18.71 2.91
CA ARG A 40 1.59 -17.74 3.54
C ARG A 40 2.05 -16.67 2.55
N ALA A 41 2.35 -17.05 1.31
CA ALA A 41 2.74 -16.10 0.27
C ALA A 41 1.61 -15.10 -0.02
N ARG A 42 0.37 -15.58 -0.20
CA ARG A 42 -0.81 -14.74 -0.41
C ARG A 42 -1.08 -13.79 0.77
N LEU A 43 -0.92 -14.27 2.01
CA LEU A 43 -1.08 -13.41 3.19
C LEU A 43 -0.04 -12.29 3.22
N LYS A 44 1.23 -12.60 2.93
CA LYS A 44 2.30 -11.59 2.87
C LYS A 44 2.03 -10.54 1.79
N GLU A 45 1.48 -10.95 0.65
CA GLU A 45 1.06 -10.02 -0.41
C GLU A 45 -0.11 -9.13 0.03
N LEU A 46 -1.11 -9.71 0.68
CA LEU A 46 -2.26 -8.98 1.22
C LEU A 46 -1.83 -7.95 2.27
N ASP A 47 -0.94 -8.32 3.19
CA ASP A 47 -0.38 -7.41 4.19
C ASP A 47 0.36 -6.24 3.53
N ALA A 48 1.16 -6.52 2.49
CA ALA A 48 1.85 -5.49 1.73
C ALA A 48 0.85 -4.54 1.02
N GLN A 49 -0.24 -5.07 0.45
CA GLN A 49 -1.30 -4.26 -0.15
C GLN A 49 -2.02 -3.40 0.89
N ALA A 50 -2.39 -3.98 2.04
CA ALA A 50 -3.03 -3.26 3.13
C ALA A 50 -2.16 -2.10 3.63
N GLY A 51 -0.85 -2.32 3.77
CA GLY A 51 0.12 -1.27 4.13
C GLY A 51 0.19 -0.14 3.10
N ARG A 52 0.16 -0.46 1.80
CA ARG A 52 0.14 0.56 0.72
C ARG A 52 -1.15 1.39 0.75
N ILE A 53 -2.30 0.75 0.98
CA ILE A 53 -3.61 1.43 1.07
C ILE A 53 -3.64 2.36 2.30
N ASP A 54 -3.17 1.90 3.45
CA ASP A 54 -3.10 2.72 4.66
C ASP A 54 -2.19 3.94 4.47
N GLY A 55 -1.00 3.73 3.87
CA GLY A 55 -0.09 4.81 3.51
C GLY A 55 -0.72 5.86 2.60
N PHE A 56 -1.46 5.41 1.57
CA PHE A 56 -2.22 6.30 0.68
C PHE A 56 -3.32 7.08 1.40
N ARG A 57 -4.09 6.41 2.27
CA ARG A 57 -5.13 7.08 3.08
C ARG A 57 -4.54 8.17 3.96
N LYS A 58 -3.42 7.89 4.64
CA LYS A 58 -2.71 8.86 5.48
C LYS A 58 -2.21 10.05 4.67
N ALA A 59 -1.57 9.81 3.52
CA ALA A 59 -1.10 10.88 2.65
C ALA A 59 -2.25 11.74 2.11
N SER A 60 -3.38 11.11 1.76
CA SER A 60 -4.59 11.79 1.30
C SER A 60 -5.22 12.65 2.40
N ALA A 61 -5.27 12.14 3.63
CA ALA A 61 -5.74 12.90 4.79
C ALA A 61 -4.83 14.12 5.06
N GLN A 62 -3.51 13.94 5.04
CA GLN A 62 -2.55 15.03 5.20
C GLN A 62 -2.69 16.09 4.09
N LEU A 63 -2.93 15.66 2.84
CA LEU A 63 -3.19 16.55 1.73
C LEU A 63 -4.47 17.38 1.95
N ALA A 64 -5.55 16.75 2.42
CA ALA A 64 -6.80 17.43 2.72
C ALA A 64 -6.63 18.47 3.85
N VAL A 65 -5.95 18.11 4.94
CA VAL A 65 -5.62 19.03 6.04
C VAL A 65 -4.79 20.20 5.54
N THR A 66 -3.74 19.93 4.77
CA THR A 66 -2.87 20.98 4.21
C THR A 66 -3.63 21.89 3.25
N GLY A 67 -4.55 21.34 2.46
CA GLY A 67 -5.44 22.11 1.59
C GLY A 67 -6.34 23.07 2.37
N ASN A 68 -6.92 22.60 3.48
CA ASN A 68 -7.73 23.43 4.37
C ASN A 68 -6.88 24.54 5.03
N SER A 69 -5.70 24.22 5.54
CA SER A 69 -4.78 25.21 6.11
C SER A 69 -4.33 26.25 5.08
N LEU A 70 -4.06 25.82 3.84
CA LEU A 70 -3.70 26.72 2.74
C LEU A 70 -4.85 27.68 2.40
N LYS A 71 -6.08 27.17 2.35
CA LYS A 71 -7.28 28.00 2.13
C LYS A 71 -7.43 29.04 3.24
N ALA A 72 -7.35 28.62 4.50
CA ALA A 72 -7.44 29.52 5.65
C ALA A 72 -6.33 30.60 5.63
N ALA A 73 -5.09 30.21 5.37
CA ALA A 73 -3.96 31.16 5.30
C ALA A 73 -4.13 32.19 4.16
N ARG A 74 -4.71 31.77 3.03
CA ARG A 74 -5.04 32.69 1.92
C ARG A 74 -6.12 33.69 2.29
N GLU A 75 -7.18 33.22 2.95
CA GLU A 75 -8.27 34.08 3.43
C GLU A 75 -7.77 35.09 4.46
N GLU A 76 -6.92 34.67 5.39
CA GLU A 76 -6.29 35.54 6.38
C GLU A 76 -5.38 36.58 5.72
N THR A 77 -4.53 36.15 4.77
CA THR A 77 -3.66 37.05 4.01
C THR A 77 -4.49 38.08 3.22
N ALA A 78 -5.60 37.66 2.61
CA ALA A 78 -6.50 38.57 1.89
C ALA A 78 -7.13 39.60 2.84
N LYS A 79 -7.59 39.19 4.02
CA LYS A 79 -8.12 40.11 5.05
C LYS A 79 -7.06 41.11 5.50
N LEU A 80 -5.84 40.65 5.77
CA LEU A 80 -4.71 41.51 6.14
C LEU A 80 -4.37 42.49 5.01
N ALA A 81 -4.39 42.06 3.76
CA ALA A 81 -4.16 42.92 2.60
C ALA A 81 -5.23 44.01 2.48
N THR A 82 -6.51 43.67 2.67
CA THR A 82 -7.61 44.65 2.66
C THR A 82 -7.46 45.66 3.79
N GLN A 83 -7.14 45.22 5.01
CA GLN A 83 -6.91 46.13 6.15
C GLN A 83 -5.70 47.04 5.91
N PHE A 84 -4.63 46.50 5.31
CA PHE A 84 -3.43 47.26 4.96
C PHE A 84 -3.76 48.36 3.94
N SER A 85 -4.51 48.04 2.88
CA SER A 85 -4.95 49.02 1.87
C SER A 85 -5.94 50.05 2.39
N ALA A 86 -6.77 49.70 3.38
CA ALA A 86 -7.72 50.63 4.00
C ALA A 86 -7.06 51.60 5.00
N THR A 87 -5.80 51.37 5.38
CA THR A 87 -5.09 52.19 6.36
C THR A 87 -4.29 53.29 5.66
N ASN A 88 -4.68 54.56 5.84
CA ASN A 88 -4.00 55.71 5.20
C ASN A 88 -2.50 55.85 5.52
N ARG A 89 -2.03 55.29 6.63
CA ARG A 89 -0.60 55.24 7.02
C ARG A 89 -0.27 53.85 7.60
N PRO A 90 0.01 52.85 6.75
CA PRO A 90 0.30 51.50 7.21
C PRO A 90 1.52 51.49 8.13
N THR A 91 1.45 50.75 9.24
CA THR A 91 2.57 50.64 10.17
C THR A 91 3.58 49.59 9.70
N ALA A 92 4.84 49.74 10.11
CA ALA A 92 5.88 48.72 9.83
C ALA A 92 5.50 47.34 10.39
N ALA A 93 4.75 47.29 11.50
CA ALA A 93 4.23 46.05 12.06
C ALA A 93 3.20 45.38 11.14
N GLN A 94 2.27 46.16 10.57
CA GLN A 94 1.27 45.64 9.62
C GLN A 94 1.91 45.10 8.33
N ALA A 95 2.93 45.81 7.81
CA ALA A 95 3.68 45.35 6.64
C ALA A 95 4.39 44.01 6.90
N ARG A 96 5.01 43.85 8.08
CA ARG A 96 5.65 42.59 8.49
C ARG A 96 4.65 41.45 8.65
N LEU A 97 3.48 41.71 9.25
CA LEU A 97 2.43 40.70 9.39
C LEU A 97 1.93 40.19 8.03
N LEU A 98 1.68 41.10 7.08
CA LEU A 98 1.26 40.73 5.73
C LEU A 98 2.33 39.91 5.02
N GLU A 99 3.60 40.28 5.16
CA GLU A 99 4.72 39.53 4.56
C GLU A 99 4.86 38.13 5.16
N GLN A 100 4.73 38.00 6.48
CA GLN A 100 4.72 36.69 7.15
C GLN A 100 3.54 35.82 6.67
N ALA A 101 2.35 36.41 6.52
CA ALA A 101 1.17 35.70 6.03
C ALA A 101 1.38 35.21 4.58
N LYS A 102 1.94 36.05 3.70
CA LYS A 102 2.31 35.66 2.32
C LYS A 102 3.33 34.52 2.31
N ASN A 103 4.37 34.61 3.13
CA ASN A 103 5.38 33.56 3.23
C ASN A 103 4.78 32.24 3.70
N ARG A 104 3.85 32.28 4.66
CA ARG A 104 3.13 31.10 5.14
C ARG A 104 2.27 30.46 4.05
N VAL A 105 1.58 31.27 3.24
CA VAL A 105 0.82 30.78 2.08
C VAL A 105 1.74 30.08 1.08
N THR A 106 2.89 30.67 0.75
CA THR A 106 3.87 30.09 -0.18
C THR A 106 4.42 28.76 0.33
N GLU A 107 4.75 28.68 1.63
CA GLU A 107 5.22 27.44 2.26
C GLU A 107 4.15 26.34 2.21
N LEU A 108 2.91 26.67 2.59
CA LEU A 108 1.78 25.73 2.53
C LEU A 108 1.46 25.30 1.11
N GLN A 109 1.59 26.19 0.13
CA GLN A 109 1.42 25.86 -1.29
C GLN A 109 2.45 24.86 -1.77
N SER A 110 3.73 25.06 -1.40
CA SER A 110 4.81 24.13 -1.74
C SER A 110 4.55 22.74 -1.13
N LYS A 111 4.19 22.69 0.16
CA LYS A 111 3.81 21.46 0.86
C LYS A 111 2.63 20.76 0.20
N TYR A 112 1.57 21.51 -0.13
CA TYR A 112 0.39 20.99 -0.81
C TYR A 112 0.74 20.38 -2.18
N ASN A 113 1.57 21.07 -2.97
CA ASN A 113 2.00 20.58 -4.27
C ASN A 113 2.80 19.28 -4.17
N GLY A 114 3.74 19.20 -3.22
CA GLY A 114 4.52 17.99 -2.96
C GLY A 114 3.64 16.82 -2.51
N LEU A 115 2.73 17.05 -1.57
CA LEU A 115 1.77 16.03 -1.11
C LEU A 115 0.85 15.57 -2.24
N ARG A 116 0.36 16.48 -3.08
CA ARG A 116 -0.50 16.16 -4.22
C ARG A 116 0.22 15.23 -5.20
N GLN A 117 1.48 15.51 -5.52
CA GLN A 117 2.29 14.64 -6.37
C GLN A 117 2.53 13.27 -5.72
N SER A 118 2.79 13.23 -4.41
CA SER A 118 2.99 11.98 -3.67
C SER A 118 1.74 11.10 -3.69
N VAL A 119 0.58 11.67 -3.37
CA VAL A 119 -0.73 10.99 -3.41
C VAL A 119 -1.03 10.48 -4.81
N GLN A 120 -0.74 11.28 -5.86
CA GLN A 120 -0.93 10.84 -7.24
C GLN A 120 -0.06 9.62 -7.59
N ARG A 121 1.23 9.63 -7.22
CA ARG A 121 2.13 8.48 -7.44
C ARG A 121 1.68 7.25 -6.67
N GLN A 122 1.27 7.41 -5.42
CA GLN A 122 0.76 6.31 -4.59
C GLN A 122 -0.53 5.72 -5.19
N ARG A 123 -1.42 6.56 -5.72
CA ARG A 123 -2.64 6.11 -6.42
C ARG A 123 -2.31 5.27 -7.66
N LEU A 124 -1.35 5.71 -8.46
CA LEU A 124 -0.90 4.95 -9.64
C LEU A 124 -0.32 3.60 -9.23
N ALA A 125 0.57 3.57 -8.24
CA ALA A 125 1.16 2.34 -7.72
C ALA A 125 0.11 1.36 -7.14
N LEU A 126 -0.95 1.89 -6.51
CA LEU A 126 -2.08 1.08 -6.04
C LEU A 126 -2.91 0.51 -7.20
N ASN A 127 -3.16 1.32 -8.24
CA ASN A 127 -3.87 0.86 -9.43
C ASN A 127 -3.08 -0.21 -10.18
N GLU A 128 -1.77 -0.02 -10.35
CA GLU A 128 -0.88 -1.02 -10.97
C GLU A 128 -0.81 -2.31 -10.17
N ALA A 129 -0.75 -2.23 -8.84
CA ALA A 129 -0.81 -3.39 -7.97
C ALA A 129 -2.15 -4.13 -8.13
N GLY A 130 -3.28 -3.41 -8.18
CA GLY A 130 -4.60 -4.01 -8.41
C GLY A 130 -4.74 -4.68 -9.78
N LEU A 131 -4.28 -4.01 -10.85
CA LEU A 131 -4.34 -4.50 -12.23
C LEU A 131 -3.33 -5.62 -12.53
N GLY A 132 -2.18 -5.64 -11.83
CA GLY A 132 -1.17 -6.69 -11.96
C GLY A 132 -1.66 -8.05 -11.47
N HIS A 133 -2.56 -8.07 -10.47
CA HIS A 133 -3.13 -9.31 -9.95
C HIS A 133 -4.25 -9.88 -10.84
N GLU A 134 -5.03 -9.04 -11.56
CA GLU A 134 -6.06 -9.52 -12.49
C GLU A 134 -5.48 -10.20 -13.74
N LYS A 135 -4.28 -9.82 -14.20
CA LYS A 135 -3.68 -10.37 -15.43
C LYS A 135 -2.90 -11.68 -15.25
N THR A 136 -2.79 -12.19 -14.02
CA THR A 136 -1.95 -13.37 -13.72
C THR A 136 -2.77 -14.62 -13.33
N GLN A 137 -4.06 -14.67 -13.67
CA GLN A 137 -4.89 -15.88 -13.57
C GLN A 137 -5.09 -16.53 -14.94
#